data_AF-A0A4R1NGI4-F1
#
_entry.id   AF-A0A4R1NGI4-F1
#
_cell.length_a   1.000
_cell.length_b   1.000
_cell.length_c   1.000
_cell.angle_alpha   90.00
_cell.angle_beta   90.00
_cell.angle_gamma   90.00
#
_symmetry.space_group_name_H-M   'P 1'
#
loop_
_entity.id
_entity.type
_entity.pdbx_description
1 polymer ?
#
loop_
_entity_poly.entity_id
_entity_poly.type
_entity_poly.pdbx_seq_one_letter_code
_entity_poly.pdbx_strand_id
1 'polypeptide(L)' 'MSKQRFIFLLKGEVVTPQSLDDPDAGEIIRAALCQSFAISHLHVLAKNSREALAKYQLLSEGYSSEKKMEVSLF' A
#
# COMPACT_ATOMS: atom_id res chain seq x y z
N MET A 1 20.86 5.69 3.54
CA MET A 1 19.79 4.66 3.39
C MET A 1 19.26 4.72 1.96
N SER A 2 19.38 3.61 1.24
CA SER A 2 18.75 3.42 -0.08
C SER A 2 17.22 3.41 0.07
N LYS A 3 16.51 3.77 -1.00
CA LYS A 3 15.05 3.63 -1.05
C LYS A 3 14.72 2.14 -1.23
N GLN A 4 13.71 1.67 -0.52
CA GLN A 4 13.16 0.32 -0.60
C GLN A 4 11.80 0.36 -1.28
N ARG A 5 11.37 -0.77 -1.84
CA ARG A 5 10.03 -0.91 -2.43
C ARG A 5 9.07 -1.38 -1.35
N PHE A 6 7.99 -0.63 -1.17
CA PHE A 6 6.90 -0.95 -0.25
C PHE A 6 5.65 -1.33 -1.03
N ILE A 7 4.98 -2.37 -0.54
CA ILE A 7 3.58 -2.69 -0.87
C ILE A 7 2.70 -2.34 0.34
N PHE A 8 1.38 -2.34 0.15
CA PHE A 8 0.44 -1.98 1.22
C PHE A 8 -0.59 -3.09 1.38
N LEU A 9 -0.69 -3.60 2.61
CA LEU A 9 -1.66 -4.60 3.03
C LEU A 9 -2.89 -3.87 3.61
N LEU A 10 -4.08 -4.25 3.15
CA LEU A 10 -5.33 -3.57 3.42
C LEU A 10 -6.31 -4.50 4.13
N LYS A 11 -6.97 -4.02 5.20
CA LYS A 11 -8.08 -4.73 5.85
C LYS A 11 -9.05 -3.73 6.47
N GLY A 12 -10.19 -3.50 5.80
CA GLY A 12 -11.06 -2.38 6.13
C GLY A 12 -10.30 -1.06 5.99
N GLU A 13 -10.34 -0.24 7.03
CA GLU A 13 -9.63 1.05 7.10
C GLU A 13 -8.14 0.90 7.47
N VAL A 14 -7.67 -0.31 7.79
CA VAL A 14 -6.28 -0.54 8.19
C VAL A 14 -5.40 -0.66 6.95
N VAL A 15 -4.38 0.20 6.89
CA VAL A 15 -3.31 0.17 5.89
C VAL A 15 -1.99 -0.11 6.59
N THR A 16 -1.29 -1.17 6.17
CA THR A 16 0.04 -1.50 6.71
C THR A 16 1.07 -1.56 5.58
N PRO A 17 2.12 -0.73 5.61
CA PRO A 17 3.22 -0.81 4.64
C PRO A 17 4.12 -2.01 4.94
N GLN A 18 4.44 -2.80 3.92
CA GLN A 18 5.41 -3.90 4.00
C GLN A 18 6.58 -3.60 3.06
N SER A 19 7.81 -3.57 3.59
CA SER A 19 9.02 -3.48 2.77
C SER A 19 9.29 -4.82 2.10
N LEU A 20 9.64 -4.80 0.82
CA LEU A 20 10.08 -5.99 0.08
C LEU A 20 11.55 -6.33 0.31
N ASP A 21 12.30 -5.42 0.94
CA ASP A 21 13.70 -5.66 1.34
C ASP A 21 13.78 -6.34 2.72
N ASP A 22 12.65 -6.51 3.40
CA ASP A 22 12.56 -7.26 4.65
C ASP A 22 12.80 -8.76 4.36
N PRO A 23 13.76 -9.42 5.03
CA PRO A 23 14.07 -10.83 4.79
C PRO A 23 12.86 -11.75 4.99
N ASP A 24 11.91 -11.36 5.85
CA ASP A 24 10.71 -12.13 6.17
C ASP A 24 9.49 -11.65 5.38
N ALA A 25 9.65 -10.74 4.40
CA ALA A 25 8.55 -10.15 3.64
C ALA A 25 7.60 -11.20 3.06
N GLY A 26 8.14 -12.29 2.51
CA GLY A 26 7.33 -13.37 1.91
C GLY A 26 6.38 -14.01 2.93
N GLU A 27 6.88 -14.34 4.13
CA GLU A 27 6.06 -14.94 5.19
C GLU A 27 5.07 -13.96 5.79
N ILE A 28 5.46 -12.69 5.97
CA ILE A 28 4.56 -11.65 6.47
C ILE A 28 3.39 -11.43 5.49
N ILE A 29 3.68 -11.33 4.19
CA ILE A 29 2.67 -11.15 3.14
C ILE A 29 1.76 -12.37 3.10
N ARG A 30 2.31 -13.58 3.09
CA ARG A 30 1.53 -14.83 3.09
C ARG A 30 0.60 -14.90 4.30
N ALA A 31 1.12 -14.62 5.50
CA ALA A 31 0.34 -14.64 6.73
C ALA A 31 -0.78 -13.59 6.74
N ALA A 32 -0.52 -12.39 6.21
CA ALA A 32 -1.53 -11.35 6.06
C ALA A 32 -2.63 -11.77 5.08
N LEU A 33 -2.28 -12.34 3.93
CA LEU A 33 -3.24 -12.86 2.95
C LEU A 33 -4.13 -13.96 3.55
N CYS A 34 -3.56 -14.88 4.33
CA CYS A 34 -4.34 -15.90 5.05
C CYS A 34 -5.31 -15.31 6.09
N GLN A 35 -5.07 -14.09 6.56
CA GLN A 35 -5.94 -13.34 7.48
C GLN A 35 -6.89 -12.37 6.77
N SER A 36 -7.09 -12.57 5.46
CA SER A 36 -7.97 -11.78 4.60
C SER A 36 -7.54 -10.31 4.44
N PHE A 37 -6.26 -10.01 4.55
CA PHE A 37 -5.74 -8.76 4.01
C PHE A 37 -5.69 -8.83 2.48
N ALA A 38 -5.93 -7.71 1.82
CA ALA A 38 -5.70 -7.53 0.38
C ALA A 38 -4.39 -6.77 0.14
N ILE A 39 -3.77 -6.96 -1.02
CA ILE A 39 -2.62 -6.14 -1.44
C ILE A 39 -3.15 -4.99 -2.30
N SER A 40 -2.76 -3.76 -1.95
CA SER A 40 -3.04 -2.58 -2.76
C SER A 40 -2.29 -2.64 -4.09
N HIS A 41 -2.88 -2.09 -5.15
CA HIS A 41 -2.24 -1.94 -6.46
C HIS A 41 -1.14 -0.85 -6.45
N LEU A 42 -1.11 0.01 -5.42
CA LEU A 42 -0.11 1.05 -5.29
C LEU A 42 1.15 0.48 -4.65
N HIS A 43 2.30 0.73 -5.28
CA HIS A 43 3.63 0.43 -4.74
C HIS A 43 4.46 1.71 -4.67
N VAL A 44 5.27 1.85 -3.63
CA VAL A 44 6.01 3.10 -3.36
C VAL A 44 7.48 2.82 -3.10
N LEU A 45 8.35 3.68 -3.62
CA LEU A 45 9.76 3.76 -3.19
C LEU A 45 9.90 4.77 -2.03
N ALA A 46 10.42 4.32 -0.90
CA ALA A 46 10.58 5.14 0.30
C ALA A 46 11.78 4.69 1.14
N LYS A 47 12.31 5.56 2.01
CA LYS A 47 13.43 5.22 2.90
C LYS A 47 13.01 4.42 4.13
N ASN A 48 11.73 4.47 4.50
CA ASN A 48 11.16 3.78 5.64
C ASN A 48 9.62 3.72 5.52
N SER A 49 9.00 2.95 6.42
CA SER A 49 7.55 2.73 6.45
C SER A 49 6.72 4.01 6.65
N ARG A 50 7.23 4.99 7.41
CA ARG A 50 6.54 6.28 7.64
C ARG A 50 6.46 7.09 6.35
N GLU A 51 7.56 7.21 5.62
CA GLU A 51 7.59 7.88 4.31
C GLU A 51 6.73 7.12 3.29
N ALA A 52 6.74 5.78 3.31
CA ALA A 52 5.92 4.96 2.44
C ALA A 52 4.41 5.23 2.67
N LEU A 53 3.98 5.25 3.93
CA LEU A 53 2.58 5.48 4.28
C LEU A 53 2.10 6.89 3.89
N ALA A 54 2.92 7.92 4.12
CA ALA A 54 2.58 9.29 3.72
C ALA A 54 2.40 9.41 2.19
N LYS A 55 3.28 8.78 1.41
CA LYS A 55 3.15 8.74 -0.06
C LYS A 55 1.94 7.95 -0.51
N TYR A 56 1.62 6.84 0.16
CA TYR A 56 0.43 6.05 -0.14
C TYR A 56 -0.85 6.85 0.06
N GLN A 57 -0.97 7.58 1.17
CA GLN A 57 -2.14 8.42 1.45
C GLN A 57 -2.36 9.44 0.32
N LEU A 58 -1.32 10.18 -0.05
CA LEU A 58 -1.37 11.15 -1.16
C LEU A 58 -1.81 10.51 -2.49
N LEU A 59 -1.28 9.33 -2.82
CA LEU A 59 -1.63 8.62 -4.06
C LEU A 59 -3.06 8.04 -4.00
N SER A 60 -3.47 7.49 -2.86
CA SER A 60 -4.78 6.87 -2.68
C SER A 60 -5.93 7.87 -2.68
N GLU A 61 -5.68 9.09 -2.19
CA GLU A 61 -6.60 10.23 -2.28
C GLU A 61 -6.75 10.71 -3.73
N GLY A 62 -5.64 10.78 -4.48
CA GLY A 62 -5.64 11.09 -5.91
C GLY A 62 -6.41 10.06 -6.74
N TYR A 63 -6.16 8.77 -6.53
CA TYR A 63 -6.88 7.68 -7.21
C TYR A 63 -8.37 7.64 -6.89
N SER A 64 -8.76 7.94 -5.64
CA SER A 64 -10.18 8.00 -5.26
C SER A 64 -10.91 9.20 -5.89
N SER A 65 -10.19 10.30 -6.15
CA SER A 65 -10.74 11.46 -6.86
C SER A 65 -10.97 11.18 -8.35
N GLU A 66 -10.04 10.50 -9.01
CA GLU A 66 -10.16 10.14 -10.44
C GLU A 66 -11.29 9.14 -10.68
N LYS A 67 -11.42 8.12 -9.82
CA LYS A 67 -12.52 7.14 -9.91
C LYS A 67 -13.90 7.73 -9.61
N LYS A 68 -13.98 8.73 -8.72
CA LYS A 68 -15.25 9.47 -8.47
C LYS A 68 -15.64 10.35 -9.65
N MET A 69 -14.68 10.92 -10.39
CA MET A 69 -14.94 11.66 -11.63
C MET A 69 -15.47 10.75 -12.74
N GLU A 70 -14.88 9.57 -12.95
CA GLU A 70 -15.36 8.63 -13.99
C GLU A 70 -16.78 8.13 -13.73
N VAL A 71 -17.19 7.95 -12.47
CA VAL A 71 -18.53 7.47 -12.11
C VAL A 71 -19.59 8.58 -12.14
N SER A 72 -19.19 9.85 -12.13
CA SER A 72 -20.12 11.00 -12.09
C SER A 72 -20.47 11.56 -13.48
N LEU A 73 -20.06 10.88 -14.56
CA LEU A 73 -20.27 11.31 -15.96
C LEU A 73 -21.43 10.57 -16.67
N PHE A 74 -22.34 9.93 -15.93
CA PHE A 74 -23.54 9.30 -16.49
C PHE A 74 -24.80 9.76 -15.75
#